data_AF-A0A7C4SCD7-F1
#
_entry.id   AF-A0A7C4SCD7-F1
#
_cell.length_a   1.000
_cell.length_b   1.000
_cell.length_c   1.000
_cell.angle_alpha   90.00
_cell.angle_beta   90.00
_cell.angle_gamma   90.00
#
_symmetry.space_group_name_H-M   'P 1'
#
loop_
_entity.id
_entity.type
_entity.pdbx_description
1 polymer ?
#
loop_
_entity_poly.entity_id
_entity_poly.type
_entity_poly.pdbx_seq_one_letter_code
_entity_poly.pdbx_strand_id
1 'polypeptide(L)'
;MKSWIAFWNILLKDMRNYYLKPPNISWGFVFPVAWTLMFFLKAQTEVNVRELLPGVMSLSILFGTTSVLAVTLTFERRSRSFERLLLAPLDLNLLMLAKTSGAILFGVVNASIPVLFHALITTLSGL
;
A
#
# COMPACT_ATOMS: atom_id res chain seq x y z
N MET A 1 7.51 11.21 -25.34
CA MET A 1 6.18 11.78 -25.01
C MET A 1 5.08 10.72 -24.86
N LYS A 2 4.99 9.67 -25.68
CA LYS A 2 3.92 8.62 -25.55
C LYS A 2 4.09 7.68 -24.34
N SER A 3 5.32 7.35 -23.94
CA SER A 3 5.59 6.37 -22.88
C SER A 3 5.13 6.83 -21.49
N TRP A 4 5.27 8.12 -21.18
CA TRP A 4 4.79 8.70 -19.91
C TRP A 4 3.26 8.64 -19.77
N ILE A 5 2.55 8.88 -20.88
CA ILE A 5 1.09 8.78 -20.92
C ILE A 5 0.65 7.32 -20.73
N ALA A 6 1.35 6.37 -21.35
CA ALA A 6 1.08 4.95 -21.15
C ALA A 6 1.33 4.53 -19.68
N PHE A 7 2.44 4.97 -19.09
CA PHE A 7 2.76 4.73 -17.69
C PHE A 7 1.65 5.22 -16.76
N TRP A 8 1.24 6.49 -16.88
CA TRP A 8 0.19 7.05 -16.02
C TRP A 8 -1.16 6.38 -16.20
N ASN A 9 -1.53 6.01 -17.44
CA ASN A 9 -2.79 5.33 -17.67
C ASN A 9 -2.81 3.93 -17.07
N ILE A 10 -1.70 3.18 -17.16
CA ILE A 10 -1.57 1.87 -16.51
C ILE A 10 -1.69 2.03 -15.00
N LEU A 11 -0.97 3.00 -14.41
CA LEU A 11 -0.98 3.25 -12.98
C LEU A 11 -2.38 3.65 -12.49
N LEU A 12 -3.04 4.60 -13.16
CA LEU A 12 -4.38 5.07 -12.81
C LEU A 12 -5.42 3.95 -12.93
N LYS A 13 -5.33 3.14 -13.99
CA LYS A 13 -6.16 1.95 -14.19
C LYS A 13 -5.97 0.95 -13.06
N ASP A 14 -4.73 0.65 -12.68
CA ASP A 14 -4.42 -0.30 -11.60
C ASP A 14 -4.96 0.24 -10.26
N MET A 15 -4.73 1.53 -9.94
CA MET A 15 -5.25 2.17 -8.72
C MET A 15 -6.77 2.03 -8.60
N ARG A 16 -7.50 2.41 -9.66
CA ARG A 16 -8.97 2.41 -9.65
C ARG A 16 -9.55 1.00 -9.61
N ASN A 17 -8.96 0.07 -10.36
CA ASN A 17 -9.54 -1.25 -10.54
C ASN A 17 -9.15 -2.24 -9.45
N TYR A 18 -7.98 -2.07 -8.84
CA TYR A 18 -7.42 -3.07 -7.93
C TYR A 18 -7.13 -2.51 -6.54
N TYR A 19 -6.55 -1.31 -6.41
CA TYR A 19 -6.05 -0.82 -5.12
C TYR A 19 -7.19 -0.35 -4.19
N LEU A 20 -8.25 0.24 -4.75
CA LEU A 20 -9.43 0.67 -3.99
C LEU A 20 -10.43 -0.46 -3.68
N LYS A 21 -10.05 -1.72 -3.85
CA LYS A 21 -10.93 -2.86 -3.54
C LYS A 21 -11.01 -3.11 -2.04
N PRO A 22 -12.15 -3.61 -1.53
CA PRO A 22 -12.35 -3.85 -0.10
C PRO A 22 -11.24 -4.64 0.59
N PRO A 23 -10.65 -5.71 0.01
CA PRO A 23 -9.59 -6.45 0.69
C PRO A 23 -8.32 -5.61 0.90
N ASN A 24 -7.98 -4.72 -0.03
CA ASN A 24 -6.83 -3.83 0.10
C ASN A 24 -7.09 -2.71 1.11
N ILE A 25 -8.34 -2.26 1.22
CA ILE A 25 -8.75 -1.31 2.27
C ILE A 25 -8.62 -1.98 3.64
N SER A 26 -9.12 -3.20 3.81
CA SER A 26 -9.06 -3.93 5.08
C SER A 26 -7.62 -4.28 5.49
N TRP A 27 -6.85 -4.95 4.63
CA TRP A 27 -5.50 -5.41 4.99
C TRP A 27 -4.44 -4.32 4.90
N GLY A 28 -4.60 -3.36 3.99
CA GLY A 28 -3.69 -2.22 3.86
C GLY A 28 -3.88 -1.19 4.97
N PHE A 29 -5.11 -0.83 5.32
CA PHE A 29 -5.36 0.31 6.22
C PHE A 29 -5.83 -0.10 7.61
N VAL A 30 -6.79 -1.02 7.72
CA VAL A 30 -7.37 -1.38 9.04
C VAL A 30 -6.35 -2.14 9.89
N PHE A 31 -5.60 -3.07 9.30
CA PHE A 31 -4.64 -3.89 10.03
C PHE A 31 -3.51 -3.07 10.68
N PRO A 32 -2.81 -2.15 9.97
CA PRO A 32 -1.81 -1.29 10.60
C PRO A 32 -2.35 -0.41 11.73
N VAL A 33 -3.57 0.13 11.58
CA VAL A 33 -4.21 0.92 12.63
C VAL A 33 -4.49 0.07 13.86
N ALA A 34 -5.10 -1.11 13.68
CA ALA A 34 -5.44 -2.01 14.78
C ALA A 34 -4.18 -2.49 15.54
N TRP A 35 -3.09 -2.79 14.83
CA TRP A 35 -1.83 -3.17 15.46
C TRP A 35 -1.14 -2.01 16.17
N THR A 36 -1.11 -0.83 15.55
CA THR A 36 -0.58 0.37 16.21
C THR A 36 -1.32 0.62 17.52
N LEU A 37 -2.66 0.54 17.52
CA LEU A 37 -3.48 0.67 18.71
C LEU A 37 -3.19 -0.41 19.76
N MET A 38 -3.03 -1.67 19.36
CA MET A 38 -2.67 -2.76 20.27
C MET A 38 -1.35 -2.47 20.98
N PHE A 39 -0.33 -2.00 20.26
CA PHE A 39 0.96 -1.67 20.86
C PHE A 39 0.86 -0.49 21.82
N PHE A 40 0.07 0.53 21.49
CA PHE A 40 -0.23 1.62 22.40
C PHE A 40 -0.91 1.16 23.70
N LEU A 41 -1.93 0.29 23.60
CA LEU A 41 -2.66 -0.22 24.77
C LEU A 41 -1.80 -1.15 25.64
N LYS A 42 -0.84 -1.86 25.04
CA LYS A 42 0.04 -2.81 25.75
C LYS A 42 1.28 -2.14 26.35
N ALA A 43 1.72 -1.00 25.82
CA ALA A 43 2.85 -0.26 26.35
C ALA A 43 2.48 0.42 27.69
N GLN A 44 2.73 -0.26 28.81
CA GLN A 44 2.48 0.25 30.17
C GLN A 44 3.52 1.26 30.65
N THR A 45 4.56 1.55 29.85
CA THR A 45 5.65 2.48 30.17
C THR A 45 6.04 3.29 28.92
N GLU A 46 6.54 4.51 29.12
CA GLU A 46 6.94 5.47 28.06
C GLU A 46 8.05 4.97 27.11
N VAL A 47 8.68 3.83 27.42
CA VAL A 47 9.70 3.19 26.59
C VAL A 47 9.02 2.26 25.58
N ASN A 48 9.06 2.47 24.28
CA ASN A 48 9.52 3.59 23.48
C ASN A 48 8.73 3.45 22.17
N VAL A 49 7.52 4.01 22.08
CA VAL A 49 6.65 3.86 20.88
C VAL A 49 7.41 4.27 19.60
N ARG A 50 8.38 5.18 19.73
CA ARG A 50 9.33 5.57 18.68
C ARG A 50 10.26 4.45 18.22
N GLU A 51 10.70 3.56 19.09
CA GLU A 51 11.52 2.38 18.71
C GLU A 51 10.68 1.30 18.01
N LEU A 52 9.39 1.22 18.35
CA LEU A 52 8.50 0.20 17.79
C LEU A 52 7.87 0.63 16.44
N LEU A 53 7.75 1.93 16.21
CA LEU A 53 7.18 2.51 14.99
C LEU A 53 7.79 1.95 13.70
N PRO A 54 9.13 1.87 13.52
CA PRO A 54 9.73 1.30 12.32
C PRO A 54 9.31 -0.16 12.07
N GLY A 55 9.14 -0.94 13.14
CA GLY A 55 8.66 -2.32 13.05
C GLY A 55 7.22 -2.38 12.54
N VAL A 56 6.33 -1.57 13.14
CA VAL A 56 4.91 -1.50 12.73
C VAL A 56 4.77 -0.97 11.30
N MET A 57 5.58 0.01 10.89
CA MET A 57 5.65 0.50 9.51
C MET A 57 6.08 -0.61 8.54
N SER A 58 7.11 -1.39 8.90
CA SER A 58 7.60 -2.50 8.08
C SER A 58 6.51 -3.57 7.88
N LEU A 59 5.79 -3.89 8.95
CA LEU A 59 4.67 -4.84 8.90
C LEU A 59 3.50 -4.30 8.07
N SER A 60 3.22 -3.00 8.20
CA SER A 60 2.22 -2.31 7.38
C SER A 60 2.55 -2.35 5.89
N ILE A 61 3.82 -2.13 5.52
CA ILE A 61 4.29 -2.27 4.13
C ILE A 61 4.15 -3.72 3.68
N LEU A 62 4.62 -4.68 4.48
CA LEU A 62 4.61 -6.10 4.13
C LEU A 62 3.19 -6.60 3.85
N PHE A 63 2.27 -6.41 4.80
CA PHE A 63 0.89 -6.87 4.67
C PHE A 63 0.09 -6.04 3.65
N GLY A 64 0.32 -4.73 3.62
CA GLY A 64 -0.33 -3.85 2.65
C GLY A 64 0.02 -4.23 1.21
N THR A 65 1.32 -4.32 0.89
CA THR A 65 1.75 -4.62 -0.49
C THR A 65 1.44 -6.06 -0.91
N THR A 66 1.53 -7.04 0.00
CA THR A 66 1.13 -8.43 -0.31
C THR A 66 -0.37 -8.56 -0.57
N SER A 67 -1.22 -7.84 0.18
CA SER A 67 -2.66 -7.82 -0.07
C SER A 67 -2.99 -7.26 -1.45
N VAL A 68 -2.35 -6.14 -1.83
CA VAL A 68 -2.49 -5.55 -3.16
C VAL A 68 -2.06 -6.51 -4.24
N LEU A 69 -0.95 -7.21 -4.06
CA LEU A 69 -0.45 -8.18 -5.03
C LEU A 69 -1.44 -9.34 -5.23
N ALA A 70 -1.97 -9.90 -4.14
CA ALA A 70 -2.96 -10.98 -4.20
C ALA A 70 -4.25 -10.55 -4.90
N VAL A 71 -4.76 -9.36 -4.58
CA VAL A 71 -5.96 -8.80 -5.21
C VAL A 71 -5.72 -8.45 -6.67
N THR A 72 -4.62 -7.77 -6.98
CA THR A 72 -4.31 -7.34 -8.34
C THR A 72 -4.15 -8.56 -9.24
N LEU A 73 -3.38 -9.57 -8.83
CA LEU A 73 -3.16 -10.77 -9.64
C LEU A 73 -4.46 -11.53 -9.92
N THR A 74 -5.35 -11.66 -8.93
CA THR A 74 -6.64 -12.35 -9.11
C THR A 74 -7.55 -11.61 -10.10
N PHE A 75 -7.67 -10.29 -9.98
CA PHE A 75 -8.46 -9.50 -10.93
C PHE A 75 -7.83 -9.39 -12.31
N GLU A 76 -6.51 -9.34 -12.42
CA GLU A 76 -5.81 -9.31 -13.71
C GLU A 76 -5.96 -10.63 -14.46
N ARG A 77 -5.84 -11.76 -13.77
CA ARG A 77 -6.13 -13.08 -14.35
C ARG A 77 -7.58 -13.20 -14.80
N ARG A 78 -8.53 -12.74 -13.97
CA ARG A 78 -9.96 -12.78 -14.32
C ARG A 78 -10.30 -11.93 -15.54
N SER A 79 -9.71 -10.75 -15.65
CA SER A 79 -9.98 -9.79 -16.75
C SER A 79 -9.09 -9.98 -17.97
N ARG A 80 -8.09 -10.88 -17.90
CA ARG A 80 -6.98 -11.04 -18.86
C ARG A 80 -6.31 -9.70 -19.21
N SER A 81 -6.33 -8.74 -18.27
CA SER A 81 -5.83 -7.40 -18.54
C SER A 81 -4.33 -7.37 -18.78
N PHE A 82 -3.58 -8.25 -18.11
CA PHE A 82 -2.13 -8.35 -18.27
C PHE A 82 -1.76 -8.91 -19.65
N GLU A 83 -2.45 -9.97 -20.10
CA GLU A 83 -2.26 -10.54 -21.44
C GLU A 83 -2.50 -9.50 -22.54
N ARG A 84 -3.54 -8.67 -22.41
CA ARG A 84 -3.79 -7.57 -23.36
C ARG A 84 -2.69 -6.51 -23.35
N LEU A 85 -2.10 -6.21 -22.20
CA LEU A 85 -1.00 -5.26 -22.09
C LEU A 85 0.31 -5.82 -22.67
N LEU A 86 0.53 -7.14 -22.61
CA LEU A 86 1.67 -7.81 -23.24
C LEU A 86 1.58 -7.80 -24.77
N LEU A 87 0.36 -7.78 -25.34
CA LEU A 87 0.14 -7.69 -26.79
C LEU A 87 0.14 -6.24 -27.31
N ALA A 88 0.06 -5.26 -26.41
CA ALA A 88 0.08 -3.85 -26.80
C ALA A 88 1.49 -3.43 -27.23
N PRO A 89 1.64 -2.46 -28.15
CA PRO A 89 2.94 -1.94 -28.59
C PRO A 89 3.55 -1.03 -27.51
N LEU A 90 3.89 -1.64 -26.36
CA LEU A 90 4.44 -1.01 -25.16
C LEU A 90 5.74 -1.73 -24.80
N ASP A 91 6.73 -0.96 -24.34
CA ASP A 91 7.96 -1.56 -23.81
C ASP A 91 7.66 -2.31 -22.50
N LEU A 92 8.20 -3.53 -22.38
CA LEU A 92 8.01 -4.37 -21.20
C LEU A 92 8.57 -3.71 -19.94
N ASN A 93 9.71 -3.02 -20.05
CA ASN A 93 10.31 -2.33 -18.92
C ASN A 93 9.40 -1.21 -18.39
N LEU A 94 8.76 -0.45 -19.29
CA LEU A 94 7.77 0.56 -18.93
C LEU A 94 6.57 -0.04 -18.20
N LEU A 95 6.05 -1.18 -18.69
CA LEU A 95 4.94 -1.90 -18.07
C LEU A 95 5.31 -2.36 -16.65
N MET A 96 6.50 -2.94 -16.48
CA MET A 96 7.02 -3.37 -15.18
C MET A 96 7.19 -2.18 -14.23
N LEU A 97 7.77 -1.07 -14.70
CA LEU A 97 7.90 0.15 -13.93
C LEU A 97 6.55 0.71 -13.47
N ALA A 98 5.53 0.73 -14.35
CA ALA A 98 4.20 1.21 -14.02
C ALA A 98 3.54 0.35 -12.92
N LYS A 99 3.68 -0.97 -13.00
CA LYS A 99 3.11 -1.89 -12.00
C LYS A 99 3.83 -1.84 -10.66
N THR A 100 5.16 -1.85 -10.68
CA THR A 100 5.97 -1.80 -9.47
C THR A 100 5.84 -0.45 -8.76
N SER A 101 5.79 0.66 -9.51
CA SER A 101 5.57 1.99 -8.92
C SER A 101 4.22 2.11 -8.22
N GLY A 102 3.15 1.52 -8.75
CA GLY A 102 1.86 1.44 -8.06
C GLY A 102 1.97 0.74 -6.70
N ALA A 103 2.67 -0.38 -6.64
CA ALA A 103 2.86 -1.13 -5.39
C ALA A 103 3.74 -0.36 -4.39
N ILE A 104 4.79 0.33 -4.87
CA ILE A 104 5.64 1.20 -4.05
C ILE A 104 4.83 2.34 -3.44
N LEU A 105 4.03 3.04 -4.25
CA LEU A 105 3.19 4.14 -3.77
C LEU A 105 2.21 3.68 -2.69
N PHE A 106 1.58 2.52 -2.88
CA PHE A 106 0.71 1.93 -1.87
C PHE A 106 1.47 1.54 -0.60
N GLY A 107 2.66 0.97 -0.74
CA GLY A 107 3.55 0.69 0.39
C GLY A 107 3.90 1.94 1.19
N VAL A 108 4.26 3.04 0.51
CA VAL A 108 4.56 4.34 1.15
C VAL A 108 3.34 4.89 1.89
N VAL A 109 2.16 4.84 1.28
CA VAL A 109 0.90 5.26 1.92
C VAL A 109 0.65 4.43 3.18
N ASN A 110 0.77 3.10 3.10
CA ASN A 110 0.59 2.22 4.26
C ASN A 110 1.60 2.50 5.37
N ALA A 111 2.88 2.64 5.03
CA ALA A 111 3.93 2.99 5.99
C ALA A 111 3.63 4.29 6.73
N SER A 112 2.94 5.22 6.08
CA SER A 112 2.57 6.51 6.69
C SER A 112 1.45 6.37 7.72
N ILE A 113 0.62 5.31 7.65
CA ILE A 113 -0.56 5.14 8.52
C ILE A 113 -0.16 5.04 10.00
N PRO A 114 0.77 4.15 10.43
CA PRO A 114 1.19 4.10 11.84
C PRO A 114 1.76 5.42 12.34
N VAL A 115 2.51 6.14 11.50
CA VAL A 115 3.13 7.43 11.85
C VAL A 115 2.07 8.50 12.06
N LEU A 116 1.13 8.64 11.13
CA LEU A 116 0.02 9.59 11.24
C LEU A 116 -0.86 9.29 12.45
N PHE A 117 -1.11 8.01 12.72
CA PHE A 117 -1.91 7.59 13.86
C PHE A 117 -1.20 7.87 15.20
N HIS A 118 0.11 7.61 15.27
CA HIS A 118 0.92 7.98 16.42
C HIS A 118 0.90 9.49 16.67
N ALA A 119 1.14 10.30 15.64
CA ALA A 119 1.11 11.76 15.74
C ALA A 119 -0.26 12.30 16.17
N LEU A 120 -1.35 11.69 15.70
CA LEU A 120 -2.70 12.04 16.12
C LEU A 120 -2.92 11.77 17.61
N ILE A 121 -2.53 10.58 18.08
CA ILE A 121 -2.69 10.19 19.49
C ILE A 121 -1.87 11.09 20.41
N THR A 122 -0.61 11.38 20.09
CA THR A 122 0.25 12.24 20.92
C THR A 122 -0.35 13.64 21.06
N THR A 123 -0.81 14.22 19.94
CA THR A 123 -1.46 15.53 19.92
C THR A 123 -2.73 15.55 20.77
N LEU A 124 -3.56 14.50 20.70
CA LEU A 124 -4.79 14.39 21.50
C LEU A 124 -4.51 14.19 22.99
N SER A 125 -3.42 13.52 23.35
CA SER A 125 -3.01 13.35 24.75
C SER A 125 -2.42 14.60 25.40
N GLY A 126 -2.23 15.69 24.65
CA GLY A 126 -1.65 16.94 25.16
C GLY A 126 -0.15 16.86 25.47
N LEU A 127 0.54 15.86 24.91
CA LEU A 127 1.99 15.66 24.96
C LEU A 127 2.67 16.19 23.69
#